data_AF-A0A2H0BG85-F1
#
_entry.id   AF-A0A2H0BG85-F1
#
_cell.length_a   1.000
_cell.length_b   1.000
_cell.length_c   1.000
_cell.angle_alpha   90.00
_cell.angle_beta   90.00
_cell.angle_gamma   90.00
#
_symmetry.space_group_name_H-M   'P 1'
#
loop_
_entity.id
_entity.type
_entity.pdbx_description
1 polymer ?
#
loop_
_entity_poly.entity_id
_entity_poly.type
_entity_poly.pdbx_seq_one_letter_code
_entity_poly.pdbx_strand_id
1 'polypeptide(L)'
;MKLTQLQESFFRRSGYILLKNQLPPDLTSPAKKTASSTDWTKPAKFKDGKPIKVYGIYQRMIGAFNRIILSDAVLDPLEALLGPNIEFLLNRHNSLTFNNKGEIPERLHRDVLQWTRNILTVMVYLDDASVQNGCTRIIPTSHLFPFVGTPNNGGTWMDG
;
A
#
# COMPACT_ATOMS: atom_id res chain seq x y z
N MET A 1 0.44 16.02 9.44
CA MET A 1 1.25 15.83 10.69
C MET A 1 2.62 15.37 10.28
N LYS A 2 3.67 16.13 10.66
CA LYS A 2 5.05 15.70 10.45
C LYS A 2 5.43 14.55 11.38
N LEU A 3 6.30 13.66 10.91
CA LEU A 3 6.86 12.62 11.77
C LEU A 3 7.70 13.24 12.87
N THR A 4 7.68 12.61 14.05
CA THR A 4 8.69 12.88 15.08
C THR A 4 10.02 12.25 14.69
N GLN A 5 11.12 12.76 15.24
CA GLN A 5 12.44 12.15 15.05
C GLN A 5 12.47 10.66 15.44
N LEU A 6 11.73 10.26 16.48
CA LEU A 6 11.63 8.85 16.88
C LEU A 6 10.95 8.00 15.81
N GLN A 7 9.88 8.51 15.21
CA GLN A 7 9.15 7.85 14.12
C GLN A 7 10.01 7.72 12.86
N GLU A 8 10.72 8.79 12.46
CA GLU A 8 11.67 8.74 11.35
C GLU A 8 12.77 7.72 11.62
N SER A 9 13.37 7.77 12.81
CA SER A 9 14.43 6.86 13.23
C SER A 9 13.95 5.40 13.25
N PHE A 10 12.72 5.15 13.70
CA PHE A 10 12.09 3.83 13.63
C PHE A 10 11.91 3.37 12.19
N PHE A 11 11.38 4.24 11.31
CA PHE A 11 11.19 3.93 9.90
C PHE A 11 12.51 3.53 9.23
N ARG A 12 13.59 4.30 9.44
CA ARG A 12 14.91 4.00 8.84
C ARG A 12 15.46 2.64 9.26
N ARG A 13 15.25 2.23 10.52
CA ARG A 13 15.73 0.93 11.06
C ARG A 13 14.85 -0.26 10.70
N SER A 14 13.53 -0.05 10.67
CA SER A 14 12.55 -1.14 10.50
C SER A 14 12.05 -1.31 9.08
N GLY A 15 12.17 -0.28 8.23
CA GLY A 15 11.69 -0.30 6.85
C GLY A 15 10.19 -0.03 6.69
N TYR A 16 9.48 0.27 7.79
CA TYR A 16 8.07 0.62 7.75
C TYR A 16 7.69 1.53 8.93
N ILE A 17 6.49 2.11 8.87
CA ILE A 17 5.89 2.80 10.00
C ILE A 17 4.36 2.69 9.91
N LEU A 18 3.71 2.46 11.04
CA LEU A 18 2.26 2.48 11.17
C LEU A 18 1.82 3.81 11.80
N LEU A 19 1.05 4.60 11.05
CA LEU A 19 0.44 5.83 11.54
C LEU A 19 -1.05 5.56 11.82
N LYS A 20 -1.39 5.34 13.08
CA LYS A 20 -2.78 5.05 13.49
C LYS A 20 -3.63 6.31 13.41
N ASN A 21 -4.85 6.19 12.89
CA ASN A 21 -5.84 7.27 12.80
C ASN A 21 -5.33 8.51 12.07
N GLN A 22 -4.36 8.34 11.17
CA GLN A 22 -3.76 9.44 10.41
C GLN A 22 -4.74 10.04 9.40
N LEU A 23 -5.57 9.19 8.78
CA LEU A 23 -6.54 9.61 7.78
C LEU A 23 -7.92 9.72 8.42
N PRO A 24 -8.49 10.93 8.52
CA PRO A 24 -9.82 11.12 9.07
C PRO A 24 -10.92 10.55 8.15
N PRO A 25 -12.12 10.27 8.69
CA PRO A 25 -13.21 9.65 7.93
C PRO A 25 -13.65 10.43 6.70
N ASP A 26 -13.54 11.75 6.68
CA ASP A 26 -13.88 12.59 5.53
C ASP A 26 -12.96 12.35 4.32
N LEU A 27 -11.72 11.92 4.54
CA LEU A 27 -10.80 11.49 3.47
C LEU A 27 -11.07 10.05 3.01
N THR A 28 -11.35 9.13 3.94
CA THR A 28 -11.46 7.70 3.64
C THR A 28 -12.87 7.27 3.21
N SER A 29 -13.92 7.90 3.73
CA SER A 29 -15.32 7.53 3.44
C SER A 29 -15.69 7.62 1.96
N PRO A 30 -15.26 8.66 1.19
CA PRO A 30 -15.50 8.70 -0.25
C PRO A 30 -14.85 7.51 -0.97
N ALA A 31 -13.60 7.18 -0.62
CA ALA A 31 -12.88 6.05 -1.21
C ALA A 31 -13.56 4.72 -0.88
N LYS A 32 -13.97 4.53 0.38
CA LYS A 32 -14.73 3.35 0.82
C LYS A 32 -16.07 3.24 0.11
N LYS A 33 -16.83 4.34 0.01
CA LYS A 33 -18.12 4.36 -0.70
C LYS A 33 -17.93 3.96 -2.17
N THR A 34 -16.99 4.58 -2.87
CA THR A 34 -16.70 4.24 -4.27
C THR A 34 -16.23 2.78 -4.39
N ALA A 35 -15.39 2.31 -3.47
CA ALA A 35 -14.92 0.93 -3.47
C ALA A 35 -16.06 -0.10 -3.39
N SER A 36 -17.04 0.16 -2.54
CA SER A 36 -18.18 -0.75 -2.31
C SER A 36 -19.33 -0.59 -3.31
N SER A 37 -19.49 0.58 -3.93
CA SER A 37 -20.58 0.83 -4.89
C SER A 37 -20.19 0.61 -6.35
N THR A 38 -18.90 0.44 -6.63
CA THR A 38 -18.42 0.23 -8.00
C THR A 38 -18.61 -1.23 -8.38
N ASP A 39 -19.31 -1.47 -9.48
CA ASP A 39 -19.29 -2.77 -10.14
C ASP A 39 -17.93 -2.95 -10.83
N TRP A 40 -17.10 -3.77 -10.22
CA TRP A 40 -15.76 -3.99 -10.72
C TRP A 40 -15.81 -4.93 -11.92
N THR A 41 -15.46 -4.42 -13.10
CA THR A 41 -15.21 -5.23 -14.30
C THR A 41 -13.69 -5.38 -14.52
N LYS A 42 -13.29 -6.30 -15.43
CA LYS A 42 -11.87 -6.52 -15.77
C LYS A 42 -11.19 -5.20 -16.18
N PRO A 43 -9.89 -4.99 -15.87
CA PRO A 43 -8.94 -5.84 -15.13
C PRO A 43 -9.12 -5.83 -13.60
N ALA A 44 -9.69 -6.92 -13.08
CA ALA A 44 -9.76 -7.25 -11.67
C ALA A 44 -9.60 -8.78 -11.53
N LYS A 45 -9.07 -9.23 -10.40
CA LYS A 45 -9.04 -10.65 -10.01
C LYS A 45 -10.27 -10.94 -9.18
N PHE A 46 -10.90 -12.07 -9.46
CA PHE A 46 -12.10 -12.53 -8.77
C PHE A 46 -11.86 -13.89 -8.14
N LYS A 47 -12.58 -14.14 -7.05
CA LYS A 47 -12.75 -15.44 -6.41
C LYS A 47 -14.23 -15.61 -6.09
N ASP A 48 -14.82 -16.72 -6.50
CA ASP A 48 -16.24 -17.03 -6.26
C ASP A 48 -17.20 -15.89 -6.67
N GLY A 49 -16.91 -15.25 -7.81
CA GLY A 49 -17.70 -14.14 -8.35
C GLY A 49 -17.47 -12.78 -7.66
N LYS A 50 -16.62 -12.70 -6.63
CA LYS A 50 -16.32 -11.46 -5.90
C LYS A 50 -14.93 -10.94 -6.24
N PRO A 51 -14.73 -9.61 -6.36
CA PRO A 51 -13.41 -9.04 -6.62
C PRO A 51 -12.52 -9.20 -5.39
N ILE A 52 -11.32 -9.74 -5.59
CA ILE A 52 -10.27 -9.84 -4.54
C ILE A 52 -9.15 -8.81 -4.75
N LYS A 53 -8.94 -8.37 -5.99
CA LYS A 53 -7.96 -7.33 -6.32
C LYS A 53 -8.36 -6.57 -7.56
N VAL A 54 -8.35 -5.24 -7.50
CA VAL A 54 -8.66 -4.35 -8.61
C VAL A 54 -7.44 -3.51 -8.93
N TYR A 55 -7.03 -3.48 -10.21
CA TYR A 55 -5.87 -2.71 -10.67
C TYR A 55 -6.29 -1.37 -11.27
N GLY A 56 -5.36 -0.41 -11.32
CA GLY A 56 -5.58 0.88 -11.98
C GLY A 56 -6.62 1.74 -11.26
N ILE A 57 -6.67 1.66 -9.92
CA ILE A 57 -7.69 2.37 -9.14
C ILE A 57 -7.50 3.89 -9.18
N TYR A 58 -6.30 4.38 -9.49
CA TYR A 58 -6.08 5.81 -9.71
C TYR A 58 -7.02 6.35 -10.79
N GLN A 59 -7.06 5.73 -11.97
CA GLN A 59 -7.93 6.17 -13.07
C GLN A 59 -9.41 5.95 -12.77
N ARG A 60 -9.74 4.87 -12.04
CA ARG A 60 -11.13 4.47 -11.74
C ARG A 60 -11.76 5.26 -10.60
N MET A 61 -10.94 5.81 -9.70
CA MET A 61 -11.39 6.49 -8.48
C MET A 61 -10.70 7.84 -8.30
N ILE A 62 -10.32 8.51 -9.40
CA ILE A 62 -9.41 9.67 -9.40
C ILE A 62 -9.76 10.73 -8.36
N GLY A 63 -11.06 11.04 -8.20
CA GLY A 63 -11.50 12.02 -7.20
C GLY A 63 -11.20 11.61 -5.76
N ALA A 64 -11.61 10.40 -5.36
CA ALA A 64 -11.36 9.89 -4.00
C ALA A 64 -9.87 9.57 -3.76
N PHE A 65 -9.19 9.07 -4.80
CA PHE A 65 -7.77 8.74 -4.74
C PHE A 65 -6.92 10.01 -4.55
N ASN A 66 -7.15 11.07 -5.35
CA ASN A 66 -6.44 12.35 -5.25
C ASN A 66 -6.64 13.01 -3.89
N ARG A 67 -7.87 12.97 -3.34
CA ARG A 67 -8.14 13.49 -2.00
C ARG A 67 -7.23 12.88 -0.93
N ILE A 68 -6.93 11.59 -1.03
CA ILE A 68 -6.05 10.89 -0.08
C ILE A 68 -4.59 11.22 -0.37
N ILE A 69 -4.10 11.00 -1.60
CA ILE A 69 -2.67 11.12 -1.90
C ILE A 69 -2.15 12.56 -1.86
N LEU A 70 -3.01 13.55 -2.08
CA LEU A 70 -2.66 14.97 -2.02
C LEU A 70 -2.93 15.58 -0.63
N SER A 71 -3.39 14.79 0.35
CA SER A 71 -3.64 15.31 1.70
C SER A 71 -2.35 15.47 2.50
N ASP A 72 -2.27 16.50 3.34
CA ASP A 72 -1.17 16.71 4.29
C ASP A 72 -1.00 15.53 5.27
N ALA A 73 -2.09 14.76 5.50
CA ALA A 73 -2.05 13.54 6.27
C ALA A 73 -1.14 12.47 5.63
N VAL A 74 -0.98 12.47 4.30
CA VAL A 74 -0.07 11.59 3.54
C VAL A 74 1.23 12.31 3.18
N LEU A 75 1.16 13.57 2.75
CA LEU A 75 2.33 14.29 2.23
C LEU A 75 3.31 14.70 3.34
N ASP A 76 2.86 15.16 4.51
CA ASP A 76 3.77 15.59 5.58
C ASP A 76 4.69 14.45 6.06
N PRO A 77 4.20 13.22 6.33
CA PRO A 77 5.09 12.12 6.69
C PRO A 77 6.04 11.71 5.57
N LEU A 78 5.58 11.77 4.32
CA LEU A 78 6.42 11.42 3.17
C LEU A 78 7.53 12.45 2.95
N GLU A 79 7.24 13.75 3.13
CA GLU A 79 8.24 14.81 2.99
C GLU A 79 9.38 14.62 3.99
N ALA A 80 9.09 14.24 5.24
CA ALA A 80 10.10 13.92 6.23
C ALA A 80 11.01 12.74 5.81
N LEU A 81 10.50 11.81 5.00
CA LEU A 81 11.23 10.60 4.59
C LEU A 81 11.91 10.71 3.23
N LEU A 82 11.33 11.46 2.29
CA LEU A 82 11.74 11.56 0.89
C LEU A 82 12.28 12.94 0.50
N GLY A 83 12.04 13.96 1.32
CA GLY A 83 12.27 15.36 0.98
C GLY A 83 11.06 16.00 0.26
N PRO A 84 11.19 17.27 -0.14
CA PRO A 84 10.06 18.08 -0.61
C PRO A 84 9.54 17.73 -2.01
N ASN A 85 10.34 17.03 -2.82
CA ASN A 85 10.01 16.70 -4.20
C ASN A 85 9.50 15.26 -4.28
N ILE A 86 8.19 15.08 -4.13
CA ILE A 86 7.54 13.77 -4.11
C ILE A 86 6.82 13.55 -5.44
N GLU A 87 7.14 12.44 -6.10
CA GLU A 87 6.44 11.99 -7.30
C GLU A 87 5.53 10.79 -6.99
N PHE A 88 4.29 10.85 -7.45
CA PHE A 88 3.39 9.71 -7.42
C PHE A 88 3.62 8.83 -8.66
N LEU A 89 3.98 7.56 -8.43
CA LEU A 89 4.24 6.61 -9.50
C LEU A 89 2.97 5.84 -9.90
N LEU A 90 2.58 5.99 -11.17
CA LEU A 90 1.52 5.19 -11.77
C LEU A 90 2.03 3.80 -12.14
N ASN A 91 1.61 2.79 -11.40
CA ASN A 91 1.99 1.40 -11.61
C ASN A 91 0.89 0.42 -11.15
N ARG A 92 1.14 -0.88 -11.32
CA ARG A 92 0.20 -1.94 -10.91
C ARG A 92 -0.09 -2.00 -9.40
N HIS A 93 0.73 -1.36 -8.56
CA HIS A 93 0.55 -1.30 -7.11
C HIS A 93 -0.48 -0.24 -6.72
N ASN A 94 -0.89 0.65 -7.63
CA ASN A 94 -2.12 1.42 -7.48
C ASN A 94 -3.32 0.48 -7.66
N SER A 95 -3.61 -0.27 -6.61
CA SER A 95 -4.61 -1.33 -6.60
C SER A 95 -5.41 -1.32 -5.30
N LEU A 96 -6.66 -1.77 -5.38
CA LEU A 96 -7.49 -2.06 -4.22
C LEU A 96 -7.45 -3.57 -3.97
N THR A 97 -7.27 -3.96 -2.71
CA THR A 97 -7.30 -5.37 -2.30
C THR A 97 -8.45 -5.54 -1.32
N PHE A 98 -9.30 -6.53 -1.59
CA PHE A 98 -10.38 -6.92 -0.68
C PHE A 98 -9.87 -8.07 0.17
N ASN A 99 -9.57 -7.77 1.44
CA ASN A 99 -9.07 -8.77 2.36
C ASN A 99 -10.25 -9.52 2.99
N ASN A 100 -10.52 -10.72 2.48
CA ASN A 100 -11.44 -11.66 3.10
C ASN A 100 -10.65 -12.74 3.83
N LYS A 101 -11.20 -13.24 4.95
CA LYS A 101 -10.57 -14.28 5.78
C LYS A 101 -10.20 -15.50 4.94
N GLY A 102 -8.91 -15.87 4.97
CA GLY A 102 -8.40 -17.08 4.31
C GLY A 102 -8.32 -17.03 2.78
N GLU A 103 -8.57 -15.88 2.15
CA GLU A 103 -8.60 -15.80 0.68
C GLU A 103 -7.24 -15.54 0.03
N ILE A 104 -6.34 -14.82 0.70
CA ILE A 104 -5.03 -14.47 0.16
C ILE A 104 -3.98 -15.34 0.86
N PRO A 105 -3.29 -16.26 0.15
CA PRO A 105 -2.21 -17.02 0.75
C PRO A 105 -1.07 -16.08 1.15
N GLU A 106 -0.53 -16.27 2.35
CA GLU A 106 0.62 -15.51 2.82
C GLU A 106 1.83 -15.85 1.95
N ARG A 107 2.26 -14.88 1.14
CA ARG A 107 3.45 -15.02 0.30
C ARG A 107 4.34 -13.81 0.44
N LEU A 108 5.59 -14.09 0.82
CA LEU A 108 6.62 -13.07 0.96
C LEU A 108 7.05 -12.57 -0.42
N HIS A 109 7.14 -11.27 -0.55
CA HIS A 109 7.69 -10.58 -1.72
C HIS A 109 8.29 -9.25 -1.30
N ARG A 110 9.09 -8.65 -2.18
CA ARG A 110 9.60 -7.27 -2.05
C ARG A 110 9.10 -6.45 -3.22
N ASP A 111 8.38 -5.35 -3.05
CA ASP A 111 7.88 -4.56 -4.20
C ASP A 111 8.98 -4.19 -5.21
N VAL A 112 10.21 -3.98 -4.72
CA VAL A 112 11.39 -3.74 -5.53
C VAL A 112 12.54 -4.67 -5.10
N LEU A 113 13.15 -5.33 -6.08
CA LEU A 113 14.29 -6.23 -5.88
C LEU A 113 15.65 -5.51 -5.84
N GLN A 114 15.79 -4.40 -6.57
CA GLN A 114 17.01 -3.60 -6.61
C GLN A 114 16.75 -2.15 -6.21
N TRP A 115 17.60 -1.61 -5.35
CA TRP A 115 17.56 -0.21 -4.95
C TRP A 115 18.08 0.69 -6.06
N THR A 116 17.23 0.99 -7.04
CA THR A 116 17.56 2.00 -8.05
C THR A 116 17.04 3.38 -7.68
N ARG A 117 16.03 3.46 -6.78
CA ARG A 117 15.37 4.71 -6.33
C ARG A 117 14.77 4.57 -4.92
N ASN A 118 14.67 5.68 -4.20
CA ASN A 118 13.93 5.77 -2.92
C ASN A 118 12.42 5.78 -3.20
N ILE A 119 11.82 4.60 -3.33
CA ILE A 119 10.37 4.45 -3.55
C ILE A 119 9.73 3.93 -2.27
N LEU A 120 8.64 4.57 -1.85
CA LEU A 120 7.83 4.14 -0.71
C LEU A 120 6.42 3.74 -1.16
N THR A 121 5.90 2.67 -0.57
CA THR A 121 4.50 2.26 -0.73
C THR A 121 3.68 2.83 0.43
N VAL A 122 2.64 3.59 0.13
CA VAL A 122 1.63 4.02 1.12
C VAL A 122 0.47 3.03 1.09
N MET A 123 0.20 2.38 2.21
CA MET A 123 -0.94 1.48 2.37
C MET A 123 -2.02 2.17 3.20
N VAL A 124 -3.21 2.28 2.63
CA VAL A 124 -4.38 2.85 3.31
C VAL A 124 -5.39 1.74 3.56
N TYR A 125 -5.71 1.52 4.83
CA TYR A 125 -6.80 0.65 5.24
C TYR A 125 -8.10 1.46 5.26
N LEU A 126 -9.05 1.10 4.38
CA LEU A 126 -10.39 1.70 4.33
C LEU A 126 -11.36 1.08 5.35
N ASP A 127 -10.99 -0.08 5.89
CA ASP A 127 -11.69 -0.85 6.91
C ASP A 127 -10.70 -1.29 7.99
N ASP A 128 -11.20 -1.67 9.16
CA ASP A 128 -10.38 -2.23 10.23
C ASP A 128 -9.60 -3.44 9.70
N ALA A 129 -8.29 -3.45 9.94
CA ALA A 129 -7.40 -4.53 9.55
C ALA A 129 -6.77 -5.18 10.78
N SER A 130 -7.01 -6.47 10.93
CA SER A 130 -6.56 -7.34 11.99
C SER A 130 -5.94 -8.60 11.39
N VAL A 131 -5.27 -9.41 12.22
CA VAL A 131 -4.75 -10.71 11.81
C VAL A 131 -5.87 -11.59 11.24
N GLN A 132 -7.08 -11.47 11.76
CA GLN A 132 -8.23 -12.30 11.41
C GLN A 132 -8.88 -11.92 10.07
N ASN A 133 -8.80 -10.64 9.66
CA ASN A 133 -9.40 -10.15 8.42
C ASN A 133 -8.36 -9.67 7.39
N GLY A 134 -7.08 -10.03 7.58
CA GLY A 134 -6.04 -9.89 6.56
C GLY A 134 -5.23 -8.59 6.62
N CYS A 135 -4.70 -8.23 7.79
CA CYS A 135 -3.70 -7.16 7.88
C CYS A 135 -2.41 -7.51 7.12
N THR A 136 -1.69 -6.50 6.66
CA THR A 136 -0.38 -6.70 6.03
C THR A 136 0.62 -7.14 7.07
N ARG A 137 1.42 -8.16 6.72
CA ARG A 137 2.56 -8.60 7.52
C ARG A 137 3.84 -8.08 6.90
N ILE A 138 4.71 -7.51 7.73
CA ILE A 138 5.99 -6.94 7.32
C ILE A 138 7.07 -7.61 8.16
N ILE A 139 8.19 -7.97 7.52
CA ILE A 139 9.40 -8.42 8.22
C ILE A 139 10.24 -7.16 8.50
N PRO A 140 10.36 -6.71 9.77
CA PRO A 140 11.16 -5.55 10.09
C PRO A 140 12.61 -5.72 9.61
N THR A 141 13.23 -4.62 9.18
CA THR A 141 14.65 -4.56 8.78
C THR A 141 15.01 -5.33 7.51
N SER A 142 14.06 -6.07 6.92
CA SER A 142 14.28 -6.84 5.68
C SER A 142 14.65 -5.98 4.47
N HIS A 143 14.39 -4.67 4.51
CA HIS A 143 14.82 -3.73 3.49
C HIS A 143 16.36 -3.66 3.41
N LEU A 144 17.07 -3.82 4.53
CA LEU A 144 18.54 -3.84 4.61
C LEU A 144 19.16 -5.19 4.26
N PHE A 145 18.37 -6.24 4.08
CA PHE A 145 18.91 -7.56 3.77
C PHE A 145 19.51 -7.60 2.35
N PRO A 146 20.60 -8.36 2.16
CA PRO A 146 21.20 -8.54 0.86
C PRO A 146 20.18 -9.13 -0.12
N PHE A 147 20.37 -8.78 -1.39
CA PHE A 147 19.55 -9.28 -2.47
C PHE A 147 19.62 -10.81 -2.56
N VAL A 148 18.46 -11.46 -2.67
CA VAL A 148 18.34 -12.89 -2.97
C VAL A 148 17.20 -13.09 -3.97
N GLY A 149 17.46 -13.88 -5.03
CA GLY A 149 16.48 -14.30 -6.03
C GLY A 149 16.60 -13.63 -7.41
N THR A 150 15.94 -14.18 -8.43
CA THR A 150 15.75 -13.55 -9.75
C THR A 150 14.27 -13.21 -9.93
N PRO A 151 13.89 -12.03 -10.47
CA PRO A 151 12.48 -11.73 -10.70
C PRO A 151 11.85 -12.83 -11.58
N ASN A 152 10.83 -13.52 -11.08
CA ASN A 152 10.09 -14.53 -11.83
C ASN A 152 8.71 -13.98 -12.23
N ASN A 153 8.29 -14.20 -13.48
CA ASN A 153 6.92 -13.91 -13.96
C ASN A 153 6.39 -12.49 -13.64
N GLY A 154 7.29 -11.48 -13.65
CA GLY A 154 6.96 -10.10 -13.29
C GLY A 154 6.69 -9.90 -11.79
N GLY A 155 6.77 -10.92 -10.95
CA GLY A 155 6.71 -10.84 -9.50
C GLY A 155 8.10 -10.84 -8.86
N THR A 156 8.14 -10.38 -7.63
CA THR A 156 9.33 -10.25 -6.79
C THR A 156 9.19 -11.14 -5.56
N TRP A 157 8.66 -12.33 -5.82
CA TRP A 157 8.32 -13.32 -4.81
C TRP A 157 9.59 -13.98 -4.25
N MET A 158 9.52 -14.34 -2.96
CA MET A 158 10.64 -14.93 -2.22
C MET A 158 10.47 -16.45 -2.01
N ASP A 159 9.53 -17.07 -2.72
CA ASP A 159 9.47 -18.53 -2.82
C ASP A 159 10.58 -19.01 -3.78
N GLY A 160 11.59 -19.67 -3.19
CA GLY A 160 12.62 -20.40 -3.92
C GLY A 160 12.10 -21.71 -4.49
#